data_AF-A0A3N3ZTU7-F1
#
_entry.id   AF-A0A3N3ZTU7-F1
#
_cell.length_a   1.000
_cell.length_b   1.000
_cell.length_c   1.000
_cell.angle_alpha   90.00
_cell.angle_beta   90.00
_cell.angle_gamma   90.00
#
_symmetry.space_group_name_H-M   'P 1'
#
loop_
_entity.id
_entity.type
_entity.pdbx_description
1 polymer ?
#
loop_
_entity_poly.entity_id
_entity_poly.type
_entity_poly.pdbx_seq_one_letter_code
_entity_poly.pdbx_strand_id
1 'polypeptide(L)'
;MEWIIIAIPLLLVLGILGLVAWRLHRSFAGIRRSGDQPEMLPHPRGRAVRFPVMQIGHALPVLPTISTARSMHPESIDVTPDGLDYAVWGRCHVPPDRVHYVDVPYRSADSFLTIHLHDRSLVISIMMISPLAAEDLITELALYYPLTRNAWEMVAYRYGPYDRKPWVMP
;
A
#
# COMPACT_ATOMS: atom_id res chain seq x y z
N MET A 1 -23.96 -31.42 -33.14
CA MET A 1 -22.57 -31.36 -32.63
C MET A 1 -22.04 -29.93 -32.53
N GLU A 2 -22.42 -29.01 -33.43
CA GLU A 2 -21.91 -27.62 -33.43
C GLU A 2 -22.19 -26.85 -32.13
N TRP A 3 -23.33 -27.10 -31.47
CA TRP A 3 -23.67 -26.47 -30.19
C TRP A 3 -22.70 -26.78 -29.05
N ILE A 4 -22.05 -27.96 -29.05
CA ILE A 4 -21.10 -28.36 -27.99
C ILE A 4 -19.79 -27.59 -28.14
N ILE A 5 -19.37 -27.31 -29.38
CA ILE A 5 -18.14 -26.57 -29.70
C ILE A 5 -18.24 -25.11 -29.24
N ILE A 6 -19.44 -24.53 -29.20
CA ILE A 6 -19.69 -23.15 -28.74
C ILE A 6 -19.97 -23.10 -27.24
N ALA A 7 -20.67 -24.10 -26.69
CA ALA A 7 -21.05 -24.12 -25.28
C ALA A 7 -19.84 -24.26 -24.33
N ILE A 8 -18.85 -25.08 -24.69
CA ILE A 8 -17.64 -25.29 -23.87
C ILE A 8 -16.82 -24.00 -23.68
N PRO A 9 -16.42 -23.25 -24.74
CA PRO A 9 -15.69 -22.00 -24.56
C PRO A 9 -16.53 -20.93 -23.85
N LEU A 10 -17.84 -20.89 -24.07
CA LEU A 10 -18.72 -19.95 -23.36
C LEU A 10 -18.73 -20.24 -21.84
N LEU A 11 -18.88 -21.51 -21.44
CA LEU A 11 -18.83 -21.91 -20.03
C LEU A 11 -17.47 -21.64 -19.41
N LEU A 12 -16.38 -21.82 -20.16
CA LEU A 12 -15.03 -21.52 -19.70
C LEU A 12 -14.83 -20.02 -19.48
N VAL A 13 -15.29 -19.18 -20.40
CA VAL A 13 -15.26 -17.71 -20.23
C VAL A 13 -16.09 -17.28 -19.02
N LEU A 14 -17.30 -17.81 -18.87
CA LEU A 14 -18.14 -17.51 -17.70
C LEU A 14 -17.49 -17.98 -16.39
N GLY A 15 -16.85 -19.16 -16.39
CA GLY A 15 -16.10 -19.66 -15.24
C GLY A 15 -14.92 -18.76 -14.86
N ILE A 16 -14.14 -18.29 -15.85
CA ILE A 16 -13.04 -17.35 -15.64
C ILE A 16 -13.57 -16.01 -15.10
N LEU A 17 -14.62 -15.45 -15.71
CA LEU A 17 -15.24 -14.20 -15.25
C LEU A 17 -15.78 -14.34 -13.82
N GLY A 18 -16.43 -15.46 -13.50
CA GLY A 18 -16.90 -15.76 -12.15
C GLY A 18 -15.77 -15.85 -11.13
N LEU A 19 -14.66 -16.50 -11.49
CA LEU A 19 -13.47 -16.60 -10.62
C LEU A 19 -12.82 -15.23 -10.37
N VAL A 20 -12.70 -14.40 -11.42
CA VAL A 20 -12.18 -13.03 -11.32
C VAL A 20 -13.10 -12.18 -10.45
N ALA A 21 -14.41 -12.22 -10.67
CA ALA A 21 -15.39 -11.49 -9.88
C ALA A 21 -15.37 -11.92 -8.41
N TRP A 22 -15.25 -13.22 -8.13
CA TRP A 22 -15.13 -13.75 -6.77
C TRP A 22 -13.84 -13.29 -6.08
N ARG A 23 -12.71 -13.29 -6.78
CA ARG A 23 -11.44 -12.77 -6.23
C ARG A 23 -11.54 -11.28 -5.91
N LEU A 24 -12.03 -10.48 -6.86
CA LEU A 24 -12.27 -9.05 -6.65
C LEU A 24 -13.18 -8.81 -5.44
N HIS A 25 -14.31 -9.52 -5.37
CA HIS A 25 -15.24 -9.40 -4.26
C HIS A 25 -14.57 -9.73 -2.93
N ARG A 26 -13.75 -10.79 -2.85
CA ARG A 26 -13.00 -11.11 -1.62
C ARG A 26 -11.99 -10.04 -1.23
N SER A 27 -11.22 -9.49 -2.16
CA SER A 27 -10.25 -8.42 -1.87
C SER A 27 -10.95 -7.17 -1.34
N PHE A 28 -12.03 -6.73 -2.01
CA PHE A 28 -12.82 -5.58 -1.54
C PHE A 28 -13.59 -5.87 -0.25
N ALA A 29 -14.09 -7.09 -0.05
CA ALA A 29 -14.72 -7.49 1.21
C ALA A 29 -13.72 -7.53 2.36
N GLY A 30 -12.45 -7.89 2.10
CA GLY A 30 -11.35 -7.77 3.05
C GLY A 30 -11.18 -6.33 3.50
N ILE A 31 -10.97 -5.40 2.55
CA ILE A 31 -10.88 -3.96 2.84
C ILE A 31 -12.11 -3.45 3.59
N ARG A 32 -13.32 -3.80 3.15
CA ARG A 32 -14.55 -3.33 3.81
C ARG A 32 -14.70 -3.83 5.25
N ARG A 33 -14.10 -4.96 5.60
CA ARG A 33 -14.09 -5.48 6.98
C ARG A 33 -12.98 -4.86 7.82
N SER A 34 -11.80 -4.64 7.25
CA SER A 34 -10.68 -3.99 7.93
C SER A 34 -10.89 -2.48 8.09
N GLY A 35 -11.68 -1.88 7.21
CA GLY A 35 -11.71 -0.44 7.00
C GLY A 35 -10.35 0.08 6.51
N ASP A 36 -10.14 1.38 6.68
CA ASP A 36 -8.84 2.04 6.46
C ASP A 36 -7.86 1.80 7.62
N GLN A 37 -8.23 0.95 8.59
CA GLN A 37 -7.51 0.87 9.85
C GLN A 37 -6.31 -0.09 9.76
N PRO A 38 -5.16 0.31 10.30
CA PRO A 38 -4.02 -0.58 10.45
C PRO A 38 -4.30 -1.71 11.45
N GLU A 39 -3.78 -2.89 11.17
CA GLU A 39 -3.84 -4.07 12.03
C GLU A 39 -2.48 -4.29 12.70
N MET A 40 -2.42 -4.38 14.03
CA MET A 40 -1.19 -4.76 14.72
C MET A 40 -0.92 -6.25 14.52
N LEU A 41 0.30 -6.58 14.11
CA LEU A 41 0.77 -7.94 13.95
C LEU A 41 1.64 -8.35 15.15
N PRO A 42 1.52 -9.60 15.63
CA PRO A 42 2.47 -10.14 16.59
C PRO A 42 3.83 -10.33 15.91
N HIS A 43 4.88 -9.70 16.43
CA HIS A 43 6.22 -9.83 15.89
C HIS A 43 7.29 -9.90 17.01
N PRO A 44 8.24 -10.86 16.96
CA PRO A 44 9.16 -11.11 18.08
C PRO A 44 10.13 -9.95 18.35
N ARG A 45 10.41 -9.12 17.35
CA ARG A 45 11.40 -8.02 17.44
C ARG A 45 10.80 -6.65 17.72
N GLY A 46 9.50 -6.57 18.00
CA GLY A 46 8.83 -5.32 18.34
C GLY A 46 7.54 -5.11 17.57
N ARG A 47 7.17 -3.84 17.41
CA ARG A 47 5.94 -3.42 16.73
C ARG A 47 5.99 -3.79 15.25
N ALA A 48 4.95 -4.45 14.77
CA ALA A 48 4.70 -4.70 13.36
C ALA A 48 3.25 -4.35 13.05
N VAL A 49 3.03 -3.72 11.89
CA VAL A 49 1.71 -3.19 11.53
C VAL A 49 1.42 -3.49 10.07
N ARG A 50 0.23 -4.02 9.82
CA ARG A 50 -0.31 -4.26 8.49
C ARG A 50 -1.22 -3.11 8.09
N PHE A 51 -0.96 -2.57 6.91
CA PHE A 51 -1.78 -1.52 6.31
C PHE A 51 -2.49 -2.06 5.08
N PRO A 52 -3.81 -1.86 4.97
CA PRO A 52 -4.52 -2.17 3.74
C PRO A 52 -4.18 -1.12 2.68
N VAL A 53 -3.89 -1.57 1.45
CA VAL A 53 -3.50 -0.70 0.33
C VAL A 53 -4.39 -0.97 -0.88
N MET A 54 -4.70 0.09 -1.62
CA MET A 54 -5.50 -0.03 -2.84
C MET A 54 -4.65 -0.66 -3.95
N GLN A 55 -3.38 -0.27 -4.03
CA GLN A 55 -2.44 -0.79 -5.01
C GLN A 55 -1.01 -0.68 -4.50
N ILE A 56 -0.19 -1.68 -4.83
CA ILE A 56 1.26 -1.63 -4.66
C ILE A 56 1.94 -2.09 -5.93
N GLY A 57 3.08 -1.50 -6.26
CA GLY A 57 3.79 -1.82 -7.49
C GLY A 57 5.25 -1.42 -7.46
N HIS A 58 5.97 -1.82 -8.51
CA HIS A 58 7.29 -1.30 -8.83
C HIS A 58 7.14 -0.29 -9.95
N ALA A 59 7.79 0.85 -9.85
CA ALA A 59 7.74 1.93 -10.83
C ALA A 59 9.14 2.48 -11.10
N LEU A 60 9.30 3.24 -12.19
CA LEU A 60 10.55 3.95 -12.46
C LEU A 60 10.67 5.19 -11.55
N PRO A 61 11.85 5.51 -10.99
CA PRO A 61 12.03 6.66 -10.09
C PRO A 61 11.60 8.00 -10.70
N VAL A 62 11.83 8.18 -12.00
CA VAL A 62 11.46 9.39 -12.75
C VAL A 62 9.97 9.47 -13.11
N LEU A 63 9.28 8.33 -13.13
CA LEU A 63 7.85 8.23 -13.47
C LEU A 63 7.16 7.27 -12.49
N PRO A 64 7.06 7.64 -11.20
CA PRO A 64 6.63 6.73 -10.14
C PRO A 64 5.15 6.31 -10.24
N THR A 65 4.35 7.03 -11.04
CA THR A 65 2.95 6.70 -11.34
C THR A 65 2.81 5.61 -12.40
N ILE A 66 3.87 5.36 -13.18
CA ILE A 66 3.88 4.32 -14.22
C ILE A 66 4.55 3.08 -13.63
N SER A 67 3.73 2.21 -13.06
CA SER A 67 4.20 0.95 -12.51
C SER A 67 4.57 -0.04 -13.62
N THR A 68 5.79 -0.58 -13.56
CA THR A 68 6.26 -1.69 -14.40
C THR A 68 5.69 -3.03 -13.95
N ALA A 69 5.36 -3.15 -12.66
CA ALA A 69 4.67 -4.27 -12.05
C ALA A 69 3.70 -3.73 -10.99
N ARG A 70 2.49 -4.28 -10.88
CA ARG A 70 1.51 -3.82 -9.88
C ARG A 70 0.62 -4.95 -9.41
N SER A 71 0.17 -4.87 -8.16
CA SER A 71 -0.94 -5.67 -7.68
C SER A 71 -2.18 -5.37 -8.53
N MET A 72 -2.88 -6.43 -8.92
CA MET A 72 -4.11 -6.29 -9.73
C MET A 72 -5.33 -5.95 -8.87
N HIS A 73 -5.21 -6.16 -7.57
CA HIS A 73 -6.27 -6.01 -6.59
C HIS A 73 -5.70 -5.29 -5.37
N PRO A 74 -6.59 -4.79 -4.49
CA PRO A 74 -6.17 -4.31 -3.19
C PRO A 74 -5.53 -5.42 -2.37
N GLU A 75 -4.52 -5.04 -1.60
CA GLU A 75 -3.63 -5.93 -0.87
C GLU A 75 -3.29 -5.29 0.49
N SER A 76 -2.25 -5.79 1.14
CA SER A 76 -1.66 -5.13 2.29
C SER A 76 -0.15 -4.96 2.14
N ILE A 77 0.39 -4.02 2.89
CA ILE A 77 1.81 -3.91 3.18
C ILE A 77 2.01 -4.09 4.68
N ASP A 78 2.96 -4.92 5.06
CA ASP A 78 3.34 -5.13 6.45
C ASP A 78 4.64 -4.36 6.69
N VAL A 79 4.59 -3.44 7.64
CA VAL A 79 5.76 -2.70 8.14
C VAL A 79 6.22 -3.40 9.40
N THR A 80 7.44 -3.92 9.38
CA THR A 80 7.99 -4.70 10.48
C THR A 80 9.40 -4.19 10.84
N PRO A 81 9.92 -4.52 12.04
CA PRO A 81 11.31 -4.21 12.38
C PRO A 81 12.33 -4.90 11.45
N ASP A 82 11.92 -5.98 10.78
CA ASP A 82 12.75 -6.75 9.85
C ASP A 82 12.65 -6.26 8.41
N GLY A 83 11.80 -5.27 8.13
CA GLY A 83 11.62 -4.72 6.79
C GLY A 83 10.16 -4.57 6.36
N LEU A 84 9.97 -4.49 5.06
CA LEU A 84 8.67 -4.35 4.41
C LEU A 84 8.29 -5.64 3.69
N ASP A 85 7.10 -6.15 3.97
CA ASP A 85 6.52 -7.28 3.25
C ASP A 85 5.29 -6.85 2.47
N TYR A 86 5.22 -7.24 1.19
CA TYR A 86 4.08 -6.93 0.34
C TYR A 86 3.94 -7.91 -0.83
N ALA A 87 2.86 -7.80 -1.59
CA ALA A 87 2.59 -8.68 -2.71
C ALA A 87 2.58 -7.95 -4.07
N VAL A 88 3.57 -8.27 -4.92
CA VAL A 88 3.59 -7.91 -6.36
C VAL A 88 4.07 -9.15 -7.12
N TRP A 89 3.17 -9.80 -7.86
CA TRP A 89 3.42 -11.08 -8.55
C TRP A 89 3.95 -12.22 -7.65
N GLY A 90 3.77 -12.09 -6.35
CA GLY A 90 4.33 -12.96 -5.32
C GLY A 90 4.63 -12.15 -4.07
N ARG A 91 4.99 -12.82 -2.97
CA ARG A 91 5.45 -12.14 -1.76
C ARG A 91 6.85 -11.59 -1.99
N CYS A 92 7.03 -10.32 -1.68
CA CYS A 92 8.27 -9.58 -1.73
C CYS A 92 8.61 -9.12 -0.32
N HIS A 93 9.85 -9.36 0.08
CA HIS A 93 10.42 -8.84 1.31
C HIS A 93 11.53 -7.84 0.95
N VAL A 94 11.52 -6.69 1.62
CA VAL A 94 12.54 -5.65 1.47
C VAL A 94 13.13 -5.39 2.86
N PRO A 95 14.40 -5.76 3.08
CA PRO A 95 15.04 -5.57 4.37
C PRO A 95 15.30 -4.07 4.63
N PRO A 96 15.41 -3.64 5.89
CA PRO A 96 15.34 -2.24 6.24
C PRO A 96 16.54 -1.43 5.74
N ASP A 97 17.73 -2.04 5.72
CA ASP A 97 18.98 -1.47 5.20
C ASP A 97 18.94 -1.18 3.70
N ARG A 98 17.99 -1.78 2.98
CA ARG A 98 17.82 -1.56 1.54
C ARG A 98 16.98 -0.34 1.22
N VAL A 99 16.18 0.14 2.17
CA VAL A 99 15.33 1.33 2.00
C VAL A 99 16.21 2.57 2.14
N HIS A 100 16.33 3.33 1.05
CA HIS A 100 17.07 4.58 1.04
C HIS A 100 16.26 5.72 1.67
N TYR A 101 15.01 5.90 1.22
CA TYR A 101 14.07 6.85 1.81
C TYR A 101 12.63 6.57 1.36
N VAL A 102 11.68 7.15 2.09
CA VAL A 102 10.27 7.21 1.72
C VAL A 102 9.92 8.63 1.29
N ASP A 103 9.16 8.75 0.21
CA ASP A 103 8.78 10.02 -0.39
C ASP A 103 7.27 10.10 -0.68
N VAL A 104 6.76 11.33 -0.71
CA VAL A 104 5.44 11.68 -1.22
C VAL A 104 5.69 12.59 -2.42
N PRO A 105 5.69 12.03 -3.65
CA PRO A 105 6.23 12.72 -4.81
C PRO A 105 5.40 13.94 -5.23
N TYR A 106 4.10 13.95 -4.88
CA TYR A 106 3.20 15.06 -5.18
C TYR A 106 2.38 15.41 -3.94
N ARG A 107 2.35 16.70 -3.56
CA ARG A 107 1.51 17.17 -2.45
C ARG A 107 0.01 17.00 -2.68
N SER A 108 -0.41 16.93 -3.94
CA SER A 108 -1.81 16.72 -4.33
C SER A 108 -2.21 15.25 -4.38
N ALA A 109 -1.27 14.31 -4.22
CA ALA A 109 -1.54 12.88 -4.21
C ALA A 109 -1.40 12.36 -2.77
N ASP A 110 -2.32 12.81 -1.93
CA ASP A 110 -2.37 12.59 -0.48
C ASP A 110 -2.56 11.14 -0.06
N SER A 111 -2.94 10.25 -0.98
CA SER A 111 -3.01 8.80 -0.77
C SER A 111 -1.86 8.03 -1.45
N PHE A 112 -0.90 8.71 -2.06
CA PHE A 112 0.18 8.10 -2.83
C PHE A 112 1.56 8.39 -2.26
N LEU A 113 2.37 7.35 -2.11
CA LEU A 113 3.76 7.46 -1.66
C LEU A 113 4.67 6.48 -2.40
N THR A 114 5.96 6.75 -2.34
CA THR A 114 7.00 5.91 -2.94
C THR A 114 8.07 5.54 -1.93
N ILE A 115 8.61 4.33 -2.06
CA ILE A 115 9.74 3.85 -1.28
C ILE A 115 10.90 3.63 -2.23
N HIS A 116 11.97 4.37 -2.01
CA HIS A 116 13.17 4.35 -2.83
C HIS A 116 14.18 3.39 -2.22
N LEU A 117 14.73 2.49 -3.04
CA LEU A 117 15.69 1.46 -2.61
C LEU A 117 17.10 1.84 -3.06
N HIS A 118 18.12 1.45 -2.29
CA HIS A 118 19.52 1.77 -2.58
C HIS A 118 20.06 1.14 -3.87
N ASP A 119 19.60 -0.06 -4.20
CA ASP A 119 20.22 -0.95 -5.18
C ASP A 119 19.34 -1.22 -6.41
N ARG A 120 18.20 -0.52 -6.55
CA ARG A 120 17.27 -0.72 -7.65
C ARG A 120 17.07 0.54 -8.49
N SER A 121 17.02 0.33 -9.79
CA SER A 121 16.49 1.28 -10.77
C SER A 121 14.96 1.45 -10.69
N LEU A 122 14.31 0.86 -9.68
CA LEU A 122 12.86 0.86 -9.47
C LEU A 122 12.54 1.30 -8.03
N VAL A 123 11.44 2.02 -7.89
CA VAL A 123 10.84 2.40 -6.61
C VAL A 123 9.61 1.55 -6.35
N ILE A 124 9.24 1.39 -5.08
CA ILE A 124 7.95 0.80 -4.72
C ILE A 124 6.93 1.93 -4.73
N SER A 125 5.92 1.85 -5.58
CA SER A 125 4.81 2.80 -5.65
C SER A 125 3.63 2.25 -4.86
N ILE A 126 3.09 3.02 -3.91
CA ILE A 126 2.02 2.58 -3.03
C ILE A 126 0.87 3.58 -3.12
N MET A 127 -0.32 3.08 -3.45
CA MET A 127 -1.58 3.80 -3.41
C MET A 127 -2.40 3.27 -2.25
N MET A 128 -2.67 4.13 -1.29
CA MET A 128 -3.46 3.83 -0.11
C MET A 128 -4.95 3.94 -0.41
N ILE A 129 -5.77 3.36 0.47
CA ILE A 129 -7.23 3.37 0.31
C ILE A 129 -7.80 4.76 0.61
N SER A 130 -7.12 5.51 1.48
CA SER A 130 -7.46 6.90 1.81
C SER A 130 -6.21 7.71 2.18
N PRO A 131 -6.32 9.05 2.20
CA PRO A 131 -5.24 9.93 2.66
C PRO A 131 -4.83 9.67 4.11
N LEU A 132 -5.82 9.44 4.99
CA LEU A 132 -5.56 9.13 6.39
C LEU A 132 -4.74 7.84 6.57
N ALA A 133 -5.06 6.80 5.79
CA ALA A 133 -4.28 5.56 5.79
C ALA A 133 -2.85 5.79 5.29
N ALA A 134 -2.63 6.70 4.34
CA ALA A 134 -1.29 7.09 3.92
C ALA A 134 -0.52 7.83 5.02
N GLU A 135 -1.18 8.73 5.75
CA GLU A 135 -0.56 9.39 6.91
C GLU A 135 -0.18 8.37 8.00
N ASP A 136 -1.06 7.41 8.29
CA ASP A 136 -0.79 6.31 9.21
C ASP A 136 0.44 5.50 8.78
N LEU A 137 0.49 5.10 7.51
CA LEU A 137 1.60 4.32 6.97
C LEU A 137 2.91 5.11 7.01
N ILE A 138 2.93 6.38 6.56
CA ILE A 138 4.15 7.19 6.56
C ILE A 138 4.65 7.41 7.99
N THR A 139 3.74 7.62 8.93
CA THR A 139 4.08 7.74 10.36
C THR A 139 4.76 6.47 10.88
N GLU A 140 4.24 5.30 10.53
CA GLU A 140 4.87 4.03 10.92
C GLU A 140 6.23 3.84 10.23
N LEU A 141 6.33 4.16 8.93
CA LEU A 141 7.58 4.11 8.17
C LEU A 141 8.65 5.07 8.75
N ALA A 142 8.24 6.23 9.29
CA ALA A 142 9.13 7.20 9.91
C ALA A 142 9.93 6.64 11.10
N LEU A 143 9.42 5.57 11.73
CA LEU A 143 10.09 4.90 12.85
C LEU A 143 11.33 4.11 12.39
N TYR A 144 11.36 3.71 11.12
CA TYR A 144 12.34 2.77 10.59
C TYR A 144 13.18 3.34 9.45
N TYR A 145 12.66 4.33 8.73
CA TYR A 145 13.25 4.78 7.46
C TYR A 145 13.41 6.29 7.38
N PRO A 146 14.43 6.78 6.66
CA PRO A 146 14.53 8.19 6.33
C PRO A 146 13.33 8.65 5.49
N LEU A 147 12.82 9.85 5.78
CA LEU A 147 11.76 10.49 5.01
C LEU A 147 12.30 11.71 4.25
N THR A 148 11.75 11.96 3.06
CA THR A 148 11.95 13.26 2.40
C THR A 148 11.21 14.37 3.13
N ARG A 149 11.48 15.62 2.74
CA ARG A 149 10.77 16.79 3.28
C ARG A 149 9.24 16.69 3.08
N ASN A 150 8.78 16.28 1.90
CA ASN A 150 7.34 16.19 1.63
C ASN A 150 6.66 15.12 2.51
N ALA A 151 7.30 13.96 2.67
CA ALA A 151 6.82 12.91 3.55
C ALA A 151 6.81 13.38 5.03
N TRP A 152 7.85 14.11 5.46
CA TRP A 152 7.88 14.72 6.79
C TRP A 152 6.77 15.74 7.02
N GLU A 153 6.46 16.58 6.02
CA GLU A 153 5.37 17.57 6.13
C GLU A 153 4.01 16.90 6.35
N MET A 154 3.78 15.73 5.74
CA MET A 154 2.57 14.93 5.93
C MET A 154 2.46 14.37 7.36
N VAL A 155 3.56 13.86 7.92
CA VAL A 155 3.61 13.43 9.34
C VAL A 155 3.41 14.63 10.27
N ALA A 156 4.10 15.74 10.00
CA ALA A 156 4.04 16.94 10.82
C ALA A 156 2.66 17.60 10.83
N TYR A 157 1.90 17.51 9.73
CA TYR A 157 0.52 18.00 9.70
C TYR A 157 -0.36 17.28 10.72
N ARG A 158 -0.20 15.95 10.83
CA ARG A 158 -0.92 15.11 11.77
C ARG A 158 -0.58 15.38 13.25
N TYR A 159 0.69 15.67 13.54
CA TYR A 159 1.17 15.94 14.90
C TYR A 159 1.34 17.44 15.19
N GLY A 160 0.93 18.29 14.26
CA GLY A 160 1.10 19.73 14.34
C GLY A 160 0.21 20.33 15.43
N PRO A 161 0.62 21.47 16.02
CA PRO A 161 -0.14 22.15 17.07
C PRO A 161 -1.48 22.76 16.60
N TYR A 162 -1.85 22.61 15.32
CA TYR A 162 -3.01 23.27 14.72
C TYR A 162 -4.37 22.62 15.04
N ASP A 163 -4.39 21.42 15.64
CA ASP A 163 -5.64 20.73 16.01
C ASP A 163 -5.93 20.70 17.52
N ARG A 164 -5.17 21.46 18.32
CA ARG A 164 -5.64 21.81 19.66
C ARG A 164 -6.71 22.90 19.50
N LYS A 165 -7.99 22.50 19.54
CA LYS A 165 -9.04 23.41 20.04
C LYS A 165 -8.45 24.16 21.23
N PRO A 166 -8.52 25.51 21.27
CA PRO A 166 -8.01 26.24 22.42
C PRO A 166 -8.70 25.66 23.65
N TRP A 167 -7.90 25.18 24.61
CA TRP A 167 -8.39 24.85 25.93
C TRP A 167 -8.98 26.15 26.48
N VAL A 168 -10.31 26.27 26.41
CA VAL A 168 -11.05 27.26 27.18
C VAL A 168 -10.95 26.78 28.62
N MET A 169 -9.97 27.32 29.37
CA MET A 169 -9.94 27.16 30.81
C MET A 169 -11.09 27.99 31.40
N PRO A 170 -11.97 27.40 32.24
CA PRO A 170 -12.78 28.17 33.16
C PRO A 170 -11.92 28.81 34.25
#